data_AF-A0A2V6FBX3-F1
#
_entry.id   AF-A0A2V6FBX3-F1
#
_cell.length_a   1.000
_cell.length_b   1.000
_cell.length_c   1.000
_cell.angle_alpha   90.00
_cell.angle_beta   90.00
_cell.angle_gamma   90.00
#
_symmetry.space_group_name_H-M   'P 1'
#
loop_
_entity.id
_entity.type
_entity.pdbx_description
1 polymer ?
#
loop_
_entity_poly.entity_id
_entity_poly.type
_entity_poly.pdbx_seq_one_letter_code
_entity_poly.pdbx_strand_id
1 'polypeptide(L)'
;MHSAETETIEKPVGKRQEKSAPDNSVAPTNAFVTFADRHIGPSPEETAQMLREIGFADLDALVDATVPKNIRLDRVLELPAAKSENDALAELRALASQNRIARNFIGAGYSDSITPPVIQRNILENPGWYTAYTPYQAELAQGRLEALVNFQTMVTDLTALDIANASLLDEATAAAEAMALCHHAATDRSRNKFFVSDNCHPETIEVVQTRAKPLGIEIVTGDFANFKFDDAVFGALVQYPATDGAIYNYERFAGAVHDAGALFVVAADILALALLKPPGEFGADVAVGSTQRFGVPLGFGGPHAAYIATRDQFKRHLPGRLVGVSHDAEGRPAYRLALQTREQHIRRDKATSNICTAQVLLAVIAAMYAVYHGPNGLRAIAQRVHDFAAKLAQGLRQLGFKIAHENFFDTIRLELGQGSSRDLIERAARAGCNLRAVSDHAISIALDETTTGSDIETLMSIFRGTAVRDYADENLDSSSYRIPQSAIRNSPFLTHPVFNTY
;
A
#
# COMPACT_ATOMS: atom_id res chain seq x y z
N MET A 1 28.87 90.42 -29.88
CA MET A 1 29.77 91.55 -29.55
C MET A 1 30.98 90.97 -28.83
N HIS A 2 32.17 91.26 -29.36
CA HIS A 2 33.53 91.15 -28.83
C HIS A 2 33.86 90.05 -27.81
N SER A 3 34.61 89.00 -28.17
CA SER A 3 36.08 88.98 -28.35
C SER A 3 36.86 89.35 -27.08
N ALA A 4 37.54 88.35 -26.51
CA ALA A 4 38.86 88.54 -25.89
C ALA A 4 39.58 87.18 -25.88
N GLU A 5 40.51 87.02 -26.83
CA GLU A 5 41.61 86.07 -26.74
C GLU A 5 42.61 86.56 -25.69
N THR A 6 43.31 85.64 -25.02
CA THR A 6 44.68 85.90 -24.58
C THR A 6 45.47 84.60 -24.58
N GLU A 7 46.64 84.68 -25.21
CA GLU A 7 47.54 83.61 -25.63
C GLU A 7 48.42 83.00 -24.53
N THR A 8 48.76 81.72 -24.77
CA THR A 8 50.05 81.02 -24.52
C THR A 8 50.50 80.81 -23.06
N ILE A 9 51.10 79.67 -22.68
CA ILE A 9 52.40 79.13 -23.15
C ILE A 9 52.46 77.60 -22.95
N GLU A 10 52.92 76.86 -23.97
CA GLU A 10 53.34 75.46 -23.86
C GLU A 10 54.79 75.32 -23.37
N LYS A 11 55.05 74.30 -22.53
CA LYS A 11 56.15 73.28 -22.59
C LYS A 11 56.37 72.64 -21.19
N PRO A 12 56.97 71.44 -21.09
CA PRO A 12 56.75 70.20 -21.81
C PRO A 12 56.55 69.00 -20.86
N VAL A 13 56.14 67.88 -21.44
CA VAL A 13 55.79 66.59 -20.83
C VAL A 13 56.94 65.93 -20.04
N GLY A 14 56.61 65.44 -18.84
CA GLY A 14 57.38 64.41 -18.13
C GLY A 14 56.44 63.36 -17.53
N LYS A 15 56.41 62.15 -18.11
CA LYS A 15 55.64 61.01 -17.63
C LYS A 15 56.07 60.60 -16.21
N ARG A 16 55.13 60.54 -15.27
CA ARG A 16 55.23 59.71 -14.07
C ARG A 16 54.03 58.77 -13.99
N GLN A 17 54.33 57.48 -13.90
CA GLN A 17 53.38 56.40 -13.64
C GLN A 17 52.70 56.63 -12.29
N GLU A 18 51.39 56.82 -12.29
CA GLU A 18 50.59 56.69 -11.08
C GLU A 18 50.23 55.21 -10.88
N LYS A 19 50.65 54.70 -9.72
CA LYS A 19 50.26 53.38 -9.22
C LYS A 19 48.75 53.38 -8.97
N SER A 20 48.03 52.50 -9.65
CA SER A 20 46.63 52.19 -9.33
C SER A 20 46.55 51.59 -7.92
N ALA A 21 45.63 52.11 -7.11
CA ALA A 21 45.28 51.62 -5.79
C ALA A 21 44.87 50.13 -5.82
N PRO A 22 45.03 49.38 -4.72
CA PRO A 22 44.60 47.99 -4.67
C PRO A 22 43.07 47.93 -4.80
N ASP A 23 42.62 47.18 -5.80
CA ASP A 23 41.22 46.83 -6.00
C ASP A 23 40.77 45.92 -4.86
N ASN A 24 40.23 46.51 -3.79
CA ASN A 24 39.53 45.78 -2.72
C ASN A 24 38.12 45.38 -3.19
N SER A 25 38.01 44.75 -4.37
CA SER A 25 36.78 44.04 -4.73
C SER A 25 36.73 42.76 -3.88
N VAL A 26 35.99 42.82 -2.78
CA VAL A 26 35.54 41.60 -2.10
C VAL A 26 34.73 40.83 -3.14
N ALA A 27 35.29 39.74 -3.67
CA ALA A 27 34.56 38.82 -4.52
C ALA A 27 33.28 38.40 -3.77
N PRO A 28 32.10 38.44 -4.38
CA PRO A 28 30.88 38.07 -3.68
C PRO A 28 30.99 36.59 -3.30
N THR A 29 31.24 36.30 -2.02
CA THR A 29 31.28 34.96 -1.42
C THR A 29 29.88 34.36 -1.27
N ASN A 30 29.01 34.56 -2.27
CA ASN A 30 27.64 34.04 -2.29
C ASN A 30 27.51 32.88 -3.28
N ALA A 31 28.38 31.88 -3.17
CA ALA A 31 28.05 30.57 -3.70
C ALA A 31 26.99 29.98 -2.75
N PHE A 32 25.71 30.12 -3.11
CA PHE A 32 24.63 29.46 -2.37
C PHE A 32 24.87 27.94 -2.38
N VAL A 33 24.80 27.32 -1.20
CA VAL A 33 24.94 25.87 -1.04
C VAL A 33 23.88 25.17 -1.88
N THR A 34 24.29 24.25 -2.75
CA THR A 34 23.40 23.47 -3.60
C THR A 34 22.89 22.22 -2.87
N PHE A 35 21.84 21.57 -3.39
CA PHE A 35 21.40 20.28 -2.85
C PHE A 35 22.49 19.19 -2.97
N ALA A 36 23.31 19.23 -4.03
CA ALA A 36 24.42 18.29 -4.21
C ALA A 36 25.42 18.39 -3.06
N ASP A 37 25.70 19.61 -2.56
CA ASP A 37 26.59 19.85 -1.42
C ASP A 37 26.00 19.37 -0.08
N ARG A 38 24.69 19.12 -0.01
CA ARG A 38 24.02 18.49 1.15
C ARG A 38 23.95 16.99 1.03
N HIS A 39 23.79 16.49 -0.20
CA HIS A 39 23.59 15.09 -0.50
C HIS A 39 24.92 14.30 -0.54
N ILE A 40 25.96 14.88 -1.12
CA ILE A 40 27.28 14.27 -1.24
C ILE A 40 28.05 14.57 0.04
N GLY A 41 28.42 13.52 0.77
CA GLY A 41 29.13 13.66 2.05
C GLY A 41 30.52 14.30 1.93
N PRO A 42 31.43 13.78 1.07
CA PRO A 42 32.79 14.30 0.95
C PRO A 42 32.84 15.73 0.40
N SER A 43 33.57 16.62 1.08
CA SER A 43 33.87 17.97 0.58
C SER A 43 34.86 17.93 -0.60
N PRO A 44 35.07 19.04 -1.33
CA PRO A 44 36.13 19.13 -2.34
C PRO A 44 37.53 18.81 -1.78
N GLU A 45 37.83 19.24 -0.56
CA GLU A 45 39.10 18.97 0.11
C GLU A 45 39.25 17.50 0.49
N GLU A 46 38.20 16.90 1.07
CA GLU A 46 38.16 15.47 1.40
C GLU A 46 38.26 14.61 0.15
N THR A 47 37.55 14.99 -0.92
CA THR A 47 37.62 14.33 -2.23
C THR A 47 39.05 14.37 -2.78
N ALA A 48 39.71 15.54 -2.74
CA ALA A 48 41.09 15.67 -3.17
C ALA A 48 42.06 14.84 -2.30
N GLN A 49 41.80 14.74 -0.99
CA GLN A 49 42.58 13.88 -0.10
C GLN A 49 42.42 12.40 -0.45
N MET A 50 41.19 11.95 -0.65
CA MET A 50 40.90 10.57 -1.06
C MET A 50 41.58 10.24 -2.39
N LEU A 51 41.46 11.12 -3.40
CA LEU A 51 42.08 10.93 -4.72
C LEU A 51 43.60 10.79 -4.62
N ARG A 52 44.27 11.61 -3.79
CA ARG A 52 45.71 11.48 -3.53
C ARG A 52 46.07 10.13 -2.92
N GLU A 53 45.28 9.65 -1.97
CA GLU A 53 45.49 8.35 -1.31
C GLU A 53 45.41 7.19 -2.32
N ILE A 54 44.46 7.26 -3.26
CA ILE A 54 44.29 6.23 -4.30
C ILE A 54 45.09 6.50 -5.59
N GLY A 55 45.96 7.52 -5.59
CA GLY A 55 46.90 7.80 -6.69
C GLY A 55 46.31 8.44 -7.94
N PHE A 56 45.14 9.09 -7.85
CA PHE A 56 44.50 9.79 -8.97
C PHE A 56 44.63 11.31 -8.84
N ALA A 57 44.81 11.99 -9.97
CA ALA A 57 44.97 13.44 -10.02
C ALA A 57 43.64 14.18 -9.78
N ASP A 58 42.55 13.64 -10.31
CA ASP A 58 41.20 14.19 -10.24
C ASP A 58 40.15 13.06 -10.42
N LEU A 59 38.88 13.43 -10.32
CA LEU A 59 37.77 12.49 -10.47
C LEU A 59 37.65 11.96 -11.91
N ASP A 60 38.00 12.76 -12.92
CA ASP A 60 37.93 12.35 -14.32
C ASP A 60 38.94 11.23 -14.62
N ALA A 61 40.16 11.32 -14.10
CA ALA A 61 41.19 10.29 -14.20
C ALA A 61 40.74 8.98 -13.52
N LEU A 62 40.09 9.07 -12.36
CA LEU A 62 39.51 7.91 -11.68
C LEU A 62 38.41 7.26 -12.53
N VAL A 63 37.49 8.05 -13.08
CA VAL A 63 36.41 7.57 -13.95
C VAL A 63 36.97 6.94 -15.22
N ASP A 64 37.97 7.55 -15.86
CA ASP A 64 38.62 7.03 -17.08
C ASP A 64 39.32 5.69 -16.87
N ALA A 65 39.89 5.47 -15.68
CA ALA A 65 40.49 4.19 -15.31
C ALA A 65 39.47 3.13 -14.87
N THR A 66 38.28 3.55 -14.43
CA THR A 66 37.25 2.66 -13.86
C THR A 66 36.22 2.22 -14.90
N VAL A 67 35.71 3.15 -15.71
CA VAL A 67 34.58 2.93 -16.61
C VAL A 67 35.09 2.75 -18.05
N PRO A 68 34.86 1.59 -18.69
CA PRO A 68 35.28 1.37 -20.07
C PRO A 68 34.73 2.44 -21.03
N LYS A 69 35.61 3.05 -21.82
CA LYS A 69 35.27 4.18 -22.70
C LYS A 69 34.17 3.85 -23.72
N ASN A 70 34.10 2.61 -24.17
CA ASN A 70 33.12 2.17 -25.17
C ASN A 70 31.68 2.06 -24.65
N ILE A 71 31.45 2.15 -23.33
CA ILE A 71 30.12 2.19 -22.72
C ILE A 71 29.83 3.51 -22.00
N ARG A 72 30.81 4.41 -21.90
CA ARG A 72 30.66 5.72 -21.26
C ARG A 72 29.83 6.63 -22.17
N LEU A 73 28.92 7.39 -21.58
CA LEU A 73 28.16 8.40 -22.30
C LEU A 73 29.12 9.50 -22.79
N ASP A 74 29.07 9.79 -24.09
CA ASP A 74 29.94 10.75 -24.78
C ASP A 74 29.38 12.19 -24.78
N ARG A 75 28.32 12.42 -24.01
CA ARG A 75 27.64 13.70 -23.82
C ARG A 75 27.19 13.85 -22.38
N VAL A 76 26.95 15.08 -21.98
CA VAL A 76 26.25 15.37 -20.73
C VAL A 76 24.79 14.92 -20.82
N LEU A 77 24.18 14.58 -19.69
CA LEU A 77 22.75 14.27 -19.65
C LEU A 77 21.95 15.54 -19.99
N GLU A 78 21.04 15.44 -20.95
CA GLU A 78 20.05 16.49 -21.23
C GLU A 78 18.97 16.45 -20.14
N LEU A 79 19.18 17.24 -19.09
CA LEU A 79 18.25 17.39 -17.98
C LEU A 79 17.89 18.87 -17.79
N PRO A 80 16.73 19.19 -17.20
CA PRO A 80 16.44 20.54 -16.73
C PRO A 80 17.54 21.04 -15.79
N ALA A 81 17.76 22.35 -15.76
CA ALA A 81 18.69 22.96 -14.81
C ALA A 81 18.33 22.56 -13.36
N ALA A 82 19.35 22.28 -12.55
CA ALA A 82 19.16 21.94 -11.15
C ALA A 82 18.43 23.08 -10.42
N LYS A 83 17.47 22.70 -9.57
CA LYS A 83 16.71 23.62 -8.73
C LYS A 83 17.26 23.62 -7.32
N SER A 84 17.06 24.73 -6.59
CA SER A 84 17.25 24.71 -5.14
C SER A 84 16.21 23.80 -4.47
N GLU A 85 16.47 23.35 -3.23
CA GLU A 85 15.49 22.56 -2.46
C GLU A 85 14.14 23.28 -2.36
N ASN A 86 14.15 24.59 -2.14
CA ASN A 86 12.95 25.41 -2.00
C ASN A 86 12.17 25.50 -3.31
N ASP A 87 12.86 25.71 -4.43
CA ASP A 87 12.21 25.81 -5.75
C ASP A 87 11.62 24.47 -6.19
N ALA A 88 12.31 23.36 -5.92
CA ALA A 88 11.81 22.01 -6.18
C ALA A 88 10.54 21.71 -5.36
N LEU A 89 10.52 22.08 -4.07
CA LEU A 89 9.33 21.93 -3.22
C LEU A 89 8.17 22.82 -3.67
N ALA A 90 8.45 24.06 -4.10
CA ALA A 90 7.43 24.97 -4.61
C ALA A 90 6.80 24.45 -5.90
N GLU A 91 7.62 23.96 -6.84
CA GLU A 91 7.14 23.31 -8.06
C GLU A 91 6.31 22.06 -7.74
N LEU A 92 6.80 21.18 -6.86
CA LEU A 92 6.09 19.96 -6.51
C LEU A 92 4.73 20.27 -5.86
N ARG A 93 4.64 21.32 -5.03
CA ARG A 93 3.35 21.80 -4.49
C ARG A 93 2.42 22.30 -5.58
N ALA A 94 2.93 23.04 -6.58
CA ALA A 94 2.13 23.51 -7.70
C ALA A 94 1.60 22.35 -8.55
N LEU A 95 2.41 21.30 -8.78
CA LEU A 95 1.97 20.07 -9.44
C LEU A 95 0.93 19.33 -8.59
N ALA A 96 1.19 19.12 -7.31
CA ALA A 96 0.27 18.45 -6.39
C ALA A 96 -1.09 19.15 -6.28
N SER A 97 -1.14 20.48 -6.36
CA SER A 97 -2.39 21.26 -6.33
C SER A 97 -3.30 21.05 -7.55
N GLN A 98 -2.80 20.41 -8.62
CA GLN A 98 -3.61 20.05 -9.78
C GLN A 98 -4.45 18.79 -9.52
N ASN A 99 -4.10 18.00 -8.51
CA ASN A 99 -4.90 16.87 -8.08
C ASN A 99 -6.21 17.36 -7.45
N ARG A 100 -7.31 16.66 -7.74
CA ARG A 100 -8.60 16.89 -7.09
C ARG A 100 -8.79 15.87 -5.99
N ILE A 101 -8.87 16.34 -4.75
CA ILE A 101 -9.19 15.50 -3.60
C ILE A 101 -10.71 15.37 -3.54
N ALA A 102 -11.20 14.15 -3.71
CA ALA A 102 -12.61 13.79 -3.66
C ALA A 102 -12.85 12.75 -2.56
N ARG A 103 -14.10 12.58 -2.13
CA ARG A 103 -14.51 11.44 -1.29
C ARG A 103 -14.62 10.21 -2.18
N ASN A 104 -13.82 9.18 -1.91
CA ASN A 104 -13.72 8.01 -2.78
C ASN A 104 -14.48 6.82 -2.17
N PHE A 105 -15.62 6.47 -2.75
CA PHE A 105 -16.42 5.30 -2.36
C PHE A 105 -16.33 4.18 -3.41
N ILE A 106 -15.19 4.10 -4.12
CA ILE A 106 -14.95 3.14 -5.19
C ILE A 106 -14.81 1.71 -4.61
N GLY A 107 -14.12 1.57 -3.47
CA GLY A 107 -13.77 0.28 -2.90
C GLY A 107 -12.75 -0.46 -3.76
N ALA A 108 -12.99 -1.75 -4.02
CA ALA A 108 -12.10 -2.62 -4.81
C ALA A 108 -10.67 -2.64 -4.24
N GLY A 109 -10.54 -3.01 -2.96
CA GLY A 109 -9.25 -3.19 -2.29
C GLY A 109 -8.66 -1.93 -1.63
N TYR A 110 -9.26 -0.75 -1.86
CA TYR A 110 -8.79 0.52 -1.30
C TYR A 110 -9.94 1.29 -0.64
N SER A 111 -9.75 1.65 0.62
CA SER A 111 -10.74 2.38 1.42
C SER A 111 -10.03 3.45 2.23
N ASP A 112 -10.60 4.66 2.32
CA ASP A 112 -9.95 5.73 3.05
C ASP A 112 -9.86 5.37 4.55
N SER A 113 -8.79 5.82 5.20
CA SER A 113 -8.58 5.51 6.62
C SER A 113 -7.91 6.67 7.34
N ILE A 114 -8.06 6.73 8.65
CA ILE A 114 -7.46 7.78 9.46
C ILE A 114 -6.11 7.27 9.93
N THR A 115 -5.02 7.79 9.35
CA THR A 115 -3.68 7.59 9.92
C THR A 115 -3.61 8.32 11.26
N PRO A 116 -3.43 7.63 12.41
CA PRO A 116 -3.33 8.31 13.69
C PRO A 116 -2.15 9.30 13.65
N PRO A 117 -2.35 10.60 14.00
CA PRO A 117 -1.31 11.61 13.85
C PRO A 117 -0.01 11.29 14.59
N VAL A 118 -0.11 10.55 15.70
CA VAL A 118 1.06 10.08 16.46
C VAL A 118 1.87 9.05 15.67
N ILE A 119 1.23 8.18 14.89
CA ILE A 119 1.89 7.20 14.01
C ILE A 119 2.47 7.91 12.78
N GLN A 120 1.72 8.82 12.15
CA GLN A 120 2.22 9.62 11.04
C GLN A 120 3.51 10.34 11.43
N ARG A 121 3.48 11.12 12.51
CA ARG A 121 4.61 11.95 12.93
C ARG A 121 5.80 11.14 13.42
N ASN A 122 5.57 10.11 14.25
CA ASN A 122 6.66 9.43 14.96
C ASN A 122 7.18 8.17 14.28
N ILE A 123 6.51 7.70 13.21
CA ILE A 123 6.95 6.54 12.41
C ILE A 123 7.13 6.95 10.95
N LEU A 124 6.06 7.37 10.25
CA LEU A 124 6.12 7.65 8.81
C LEU A 124 7.06 8.83 8.50
N GLU A 125 6.99 9.89 9.29
CA GLU A 125 7.79 11.11 9.12
C GLU A 125 9.09 11.10 9.97
N ASN A 126 9.46 9.96 10.53
CA ASN A 126 10.62 9.82 11.41
C ASN A 126 11.77 9.05 10.74
N PRO A 127 12.92 9.69 10.45
CA PRO A 127 14.06 9.01 9.80
C PRO A 127 14.63 7.86 10.62
N GLY A 128 14.42 7.82 11.95
CA GLY A 128 14.81 6.67 12.77
C GLY A 128 14.09 5.37 12.39
N TRP A 129 12.93 5.46 11.73
CA TRP A 129 12.15 4.31 11.26
C TRP A 129 12.33 4.01 9.77
N TYR A 130 12.43 5.03 8.91
CA TYR A 130 12.43 4.82 7.46
C TYR A 130 13.80 4.76 6.78
N THR A 131 14.90 5.11 7.47
CA THR A 131 16.25 5.11 6.85
C THR A 131 16.95 3.76 6.90
N ALA A 132 16.62 2.92 7.88
CA ALA A 132 17.17 1.57 7.97
C ALA A 132 16.61 0.66 6.86
N TYR A 133 17.34 -0.40 6.55
CA TYR A 133 16.93 -1.41 5.57
C TYR A 133 16.53 -2.74 6.24
N THR A 134 16.50 -3.81 5.45
CA THR A 134 16.22 -5.18 5.90
C THR A 134 17.00 -5.52 7.18
N PRO A 135 16.36 -6.09 8.22
CA PRO A 135 16.99 -6.39 9.50
C PRO A 135 17.92 -7.62 9.43
N TYR A 136 18.96 -7.56 8.59
CA TYR A 136 19.97 -8.62 8.45
C TYR A 136 20.80 -8.78 9.73
N GLN A 137 21.19 -7.66 10.36
CA GLN A 137 21.85 -7.61 11.65
C GLN A 137 20.78 -7.48 12.74
N ALA A 138 20.32 -8.61 13.28
CA ALA A 138 19.14 -8.68 14.13
C ALA A 138 19.33 -7.94 15.47
N GLU A 139 20.55 -7.98 16.00
CA GLU A 139 20.98 -7.37 17.26
C GLU A 139 20.79 -5.85 17.25
N LEU A 140 20.91 -5.22 16.08
CA LEU A 140 20.71 -3.78 15.86
C LEU A 140 19.33 -3.44 15.27
N ALA A 141 18.39 -4.40 15.36
CA ALA A 141 17.12 -4.32 14.65
C ALA A 141 15.90 -4.79 15.44
N GLN A 142 16.06 -5.07 16.75
CA GLN A 142 15.00 -5.66 17.57
C GLN A 142 13.68 -4.85 17.52
N GLY A 143 13.72 -3.51 17.55
CA GLY A 143 12.50 -2.70 17.53
C GLY A 143 11.62 -2.91 16.28
N ARG A 144 12.20 -2.91 15.08
CA ARG A 144 11.44 -3.18 13.85
C ARG A 144 11.10 -4.65 13.66
N LEU A 145 11.93 -5.56 14.20
CA LEU A 145 11.61 -6.99 14.20
C LEU A 145 10.40 -7.29 15.11
N GLU A 146 10.33 -6.67 16.29
CA GLU A 146 9.19 -6.77 17.20
C GLU A 146 7.91 -6.19 16.57
N ALA A 147 7.99 -5.02 15.95
CA ALA A 147 6.85 -4.44 15.22
C ALA A 147 6.34 -5.36 14.10
N LEU A 148 7.24 -6.09 13.42
CA LEU A 148 6.87 -7.10 12.42
C LEU A 148 6.31 -8.38 13.04
N VAL A 149 6.73 -8.76 14.26
CA VAL A 149 6.05 -9.83 15.02
C VAL A 149 4.63 -9.39 15.37
N ASN A 150 4.43 -8.13 15.81
CA ASN A 150 3.09 -7.58 16.06
C ASN A 150 2.23 -7.61 14.80
N PHE A 151 2.79 -7.25 13.63
CA PHE A 151 2.11 -7.40 12.34
C PHE A 151 1.68 -8.85 12.08
N GLN A 152 2.61 -9.80 12.23
CA GLN A 152 2.34 -11.22 12.00
C GLN A 152 1.26 -11.74 12.96
N THR A 153 1.35 -11.42 14.26
CA THR A 153 0.37 -11.80 15.27
C THR A 153 -1.00 -11.19 14.98
N MET A 154 -1.04 -9.91 14.58
CA MET A 154 -2.29 -9.25 14.17
C MET A 154 -2.95 -9.98 13.01
N VAL A 155 -2.18 -10.33 11.98
CA VAL A 155 -2.69 -11.06 10.82
C VAL A 155 -3.16 -12.47 11.21
N THR A 156 -2.38 -13.23 11.99
CA THR A 156 -2.79 -14.59 12.41
C THR A 156 -4.06 -14.57 13.25
N ASP A 157 -4.18 -13.62 14.19
CA ASP A 157 -5.37 -13.49 15.03
C ASP A 157 -6.59 -13.09 14.21
N LEU A 158 -6.45 -12.12 13.29
CA LEU A 158 -7.58 -11.66 12.48
C LEU A 158 -8.01 -12.70 11.45
N THR A 159 -7.10 -13.47 10.88
CA THR A 159 -7.39 -14.51 9.88
C THR A 159 -7.68 -15.89 10.46
N ALA A 160 -7.38 -16.11 11.75
CA ALA A 160 -7.41 -17.40 12.43
C ALA A 160 -6.55 -18.50 11.75
N LEU A 161 -5.41 -18.09 11.18
CA LEU A 161 -4.41 -18.97 10.58
C LEU A 161 -3.14 -19.01 11.43
N ASP A 162 -2.31 -20.04 11.22
CA ASP A 162 -1.26 -20.39 12.18
C ASP A 162 0.00 -19.51 12.03
N ILE A 163 0.28 -19.04 10.81
CA ILE A 163 1.50 -18.29 10.50
C ILE A 163 1.26 -17.23 9.42
N ALA A 164 1.82 -16.04 9.61
CA ALA A 164 1.81 -14.95 8.64
C ALA A 164 3.23 -14.47 8.34
N ASN A 165 3.46 -13.95 7.14
CA ASN A 165 4.75 -13.40 6.76
C ASN A 165 4.92 -11.92 7.20
N ALA A 166 6.11 -11.35 6.96
CA ALA A 166 6.45 -9.96 7.25
C ALA A 166 6.21 -9.03 6.04
N SER A 167 5.01 -9.15 5.47
CA SER A 167 4.42 -8.46 4.30
C SER A 167 4.79 -8.97 2.90
N LEU A 168 3.89 -8.67 1.96
CA LEU A 168 4.06 -8.71 0.51
C LEU A 168 3.80 -7.30 -0.10
N LEU A 169 3.80 -7.20 -1.43
CA LEU A 169 3.82 -5.92 -2.15
C LEU A 169 2.45 -5.24 -2.23
N ASP A 170 1.40 -6.01 -2.57
CA ASP A 170 0.01 -5.60 -2.70
C ASP A 170 -0.90 -6.85 -2.68
N GLU A 171 -2.22 -6.67 -2.60
CA GLU A 171 -3.17 -7.79 -2.50
C GLU A 171 -3.12 -8.71 -3.72
N ALA A 172 -3.05 -8.14 -4.92
CA ALA A 172 -3.08 -8.87 -6.17
C ALA A 172 -1.86 -9.78 -6.35
N THR A 173 -0.67 -9.29 -5.98
CA THR A 173 0.56 -10.09 -5.93
C THR A 173 0.53 -11.10 -4.79
N ALA A 174 -0.08 -10.79 -3.64
CA ALA A 174 -0.27 -11.76 -2.56
C ALA A 174 -1.16 -12.93 -2.98
N ALA A 175 -2.23 -12.68 -3.72
CA ALA A 175 -3.08 -13.71 -4.31
C ALA A 175 -2.33 -14.59 -5.33
N ALA A 176 -1.48 -13.99 -6.17
CA ALA A 176 -0.64 -14.74 -7.09
C ALA A 176 0.43 -15.59 -6.35
N GLU A 177 0.99 -15.08 -5.25
CA GLU A 177 1.90 -15.85 -4.40
C GLU A 177 1.17 -16.98 -3.65
N ALA A 178 -0.10 -16.80 -3.28
CA ALA A 178 -0.93 -17.87 -2.74
C ALA A 178 -1.16 -18.98 -3.77
N MET A 179 -1.47 -18.63 -5.03
CA MET A 179 -1.51 -19.60 -6.13
C MET A 179 -0.17 -20.36 -6.28
N ALA A 180 0.96 -19.65 -6.26
CA ALA A 180 2.29 -20.27 -6.35
C ALA A 180 2.58 -21.19 -5.14
N LEU A 181 2.20 -20.79 -3.93
CA LEU A 181 2.28 -21.60 -2.72
C LEU A 181 1.47 -22.89 -2.90
N CYS A 182 0.22 -22.80 -3.35
CA CYS A 182 -0.63 -23.97 -3.57
C CYS A 182 -0.04 -24.91 -4.62
N HIS A 183 0.46 -24.37 -5.74
CA HIS A 183 1.12 -25.14 -6.79
C HIS A 183 2.38 -25.86 -6.29
N HIS A 184 3.18 -25.22 -5.45
CA HIS A 184 4.37 -25.85 -4.86
C HIS A 184 4.03 -26.91 -3.81
N ALA A 185 2.97 -26.68 -3.03
CA ALA A 185 2.49 -27.59 -1.98
C ALA A 185 1.75 -28.81 -2.54
N ALA A 186 1.17 -28.72 -3.75
CA ALA A 186 0.51 -29.83 -4.41
C ALA A 186 1.44 -31.05 -4.54
N THR A 187 0.95 -32.20 -4.08
CA THR A 187 1.69 -33.48 -4.11
C THR A 187 1.70 -34.08 -5.52
N ASP A 188 0.59 -33.97 -6.23
CA ASP A 188 0.47 -34.35 -7.63
C ASP A 188 0.91 -33.21 -8.55
N ARG A 189 2.05 -33.40 -9.22
CA ARG A 189 2.66 -32.43 -10.13
C ARG A 189 1.98 -32.33 -11.49
N SER A 190 1.00 -33.20 -11.78
CA SER A 190 0.19 -33.11 -12.99
C SER A 190 -0.94 -32.08 -12.88
N ARG A 191 -1.27 -31.64 -11.66
CA ARG A 191 -2.29 -30.61 -11.41
C ARG A 191 -1.79 -29.25 -11.86
N ASN A 192 -2.52 -28.65 -12.80
CA ASN A 192 -2.10 -27.43 -13.46
C ASN A 192 -3.24 -26.41 -13.64
N LYS A 193 -4.39 -26.62 -12.99
CA LYS A 193 -5.53 -25.69 -12.98
C LYS A 193 -5.67 -24.99 -11.64
N PHE A 194 -5.92 -23.68 -11.67
CA PHE A 194 -6.28 -22.89 -10.49
C PHE A 194 -7.58 -22.15 -10.76
N PHE A 195 -8.55 -22.32 -9.85
CA PHE A 195 -9.82 -21.62 -9.94
C PHE A 195 -9.72 -20.23 -9.30
N VAL A 196 -10.28 -19.22 -9.95
CA VAL A 196 -10.41 -17.87 -9.42
C VAL A 196 -11.86 -17.43 -9.53
N SER A 197 -12.50 -17.15 -8.40
CA SER A 197 -13.88 -16.70 -8.39
C SER A 197 -14.02 -15.34 -9.08
N ASP A 198 -15.09 -15.16 -9.86
CA ASP A 198 -15.42 -13.88 -10.52
C ASP A 198 -15.80 -12.77 -9.52
N ASN A 199 -15.97 -13.12 -8.25
CA ASN A 199 -16.23 -12.20 -7.15
C ASN A 199 -14.96 -11.60 -6.52
N CYS A 200 -13.77 -11.96 -7.01
CA CYS A 200 -12.51 -11.30 -6.67
C CYS A 200 -12.39 -9.90 -7.31
N HIS A 201 -11.48 -9.09 -6.77
CA HIS A 201 -11.19 -7.80 -7.39
C HIS A 201 -10.60 -7.98 -8.81
N PRO A 202 -11.01 -7.18 -9.80
CA PRO A 202 -10.58 -7.37 -11.19
C PRO A 202 -9.05 -7.38 -11.37
N GLU A 203 -8.34 -6.47 -10.69
CA GLU A 203 -6.88 -6.38 -10.71
C GLU A 203 -6.22 -7.60 -10.05
N THR A 204 -6.83 -8.16 -9.00
CA THR A 204 -6.39 -9.43 -8.40
C THR A 204 -6.49 -10.57 -9.40
N ILE A 205 -7.60 -10.68 -10.12
CA ILE A 205 -7.78 -11.70 -11.18
C ILE A 205 -6.72 -11.52 -12.27
N GLU A 206 -6.51 -10.30 -12.74
CA GLU A 206 -5.57 -9.99 -13.83
C GLU A 206 -4.11 -10.29 -13.45
N VAL A 207 -3.68 -9.96 -12.23
CA VAL A 207 -2.33 -10.27 -11.76
C VAL A 207 -2.12 -11.78 -11.58
N VAL A 208 -3.11 -12.50 -11.04
CA VAL A 208 -3.06 -13.97 -10.92
C VAL A 208 -2.92 -14.61 -12.30
N GLN A 209 -3.74 -14.20 -13.27
CA GLN A 209 -3.66 -14.65 -14.66
C GLN A 209 -2.30 -14.35 -15.30
N THR A 210 -1.79 -13.14 -15.09
CA THR A 210 -0.48 -12.71 -15.61
C THR A 210 0.66 -13.56 -15.05
N ARG A 211 0.61 -13.88 -13.75
CA ARG A 211 1.63 -14.70 -13.07
C ARG A 211 1.54 -16.18 -13.43
N ALA A 212 0.34 -16.67 -13.75
CA ALA A 212 0.12 -18.05 -14.20
C ALA A 212 0.68 -18.32 -15.60
N LYS A 213 0.55 -17.35 -16.52
CA LYS A 213 0.94 -17.47 -17.93
C LYS A 213 2.37 -18.01 -18.17
N PRO A 214 3.45 -17.45 -17.60
CA PRO A 214 4.81 -17.95 -17.84
C PRO A 214 5.07 -19.33 -17.20
N LEU A 215 4.24 -19.76 -16.25
CA LEU A 215 4.33 -21.07 -15.61
C LEU A 215 3.50 -22.14 -16.35
N GLY A 216 2.71 -21.73 -17.34
CA GLY A 216 1.80 -22.62 -18.05
C GLY A 216 0.59 -23.05 -17.23
N ILE A 217 0.31 -22.40 -16.10
CA ILE A 217 -0.84 -22.69 -15.23
C ILE A 217 -2.13 -22.22 -15.91
N GLU A 218 -3.14 -23.08 -15.98
CA GLU A 218 -4.47 -22.75 -16.49
C GLU A 218 -5.29 -22.07 -15.39
N ILE A 219 -5.74 -20.84 -15.65
CA ILE A 219 -6.68 -20.13 -14.76
C ILE A 219 -8.10 -20.33 -15.27
N VAL A 220 -8.96 -20.83 -14.39
CA VAL A 220 -10.40 -20.94 -14.65
C VAL A 220 -11.13 -19.88 -13.81
N THR A 221 -11.75 -18.92 -14.47
CA THR A 221 -12.54 -17.87 -13.80
C THR A 221 -14.03 -18.15 -13.91
N GLY A 222 -14.79 -17.97 -12.83
CA GLY A 222 -16.25 -18.07 -12.86
C GLY A 222 -16.89 -18.05 -11.48
N ASP A 223 -18.19 -18.39 -11.43
CA ASP A 223 -18.97 -18.44 -10.21
C ASP A 223 -18.60 -19.67 -9.34
N PHE A 224 -18.14 -19.41 -8.12
CA PHE A 224 -17.75 -20.45 -7.16
C PHE A 224 -18.90 -21.41 -6.82
N ALA A 225 -20.16 -20.95 -6.87
CA ALA A 225 -21.32 -21.78 -6.52
C ALA A 225 -21.61 -22.86 -7.57
N ASN A 226 -21.17 -22.64 -8.82
CA ASN A 226 -21.42 -23.53 -9.96
C ASN A 226 -20.16 -24.26 -10.43
N PHE A 227 -18.99 -23.93 -9.87
CA PHE A 227 -17.73 -24.55 -10.23
C PHE A 227 -17.70 -26.03 -9.81
N LYS A 228 -17.16 -26.88 -10.70
CA LYS A 228 -16.98 -28.31 -10.45
C LYS A 228 -15.49 -28.64 -10.46
N PHE A 229 -15.01 -29.18 -9.35
CA PHE A 229 -13.63 -29.60 -9.23
C PHE A 229 -13.38 -30.87 -10.04
N ASP A 230 -12.26 -30.87 -10.76
CA ASP A 230 -11.67 -32.06 -11.38
C ASP A 230 -10.29 -32.33 -10.75
N ASP A 231 -9.69 -33.47 -11.09
CA ASP A 231 -8.40 -33.89 -10.52
C ASP A 231 -7.22 -32.98 -10.92
N ALA A 232 -7.40 -32.08 -11.90
CA ALA A 232 -6.36 -31.16 -12.36
C ALA A 232 -6.30 -29.86 -11.54
N VAL A 233 -7.31 -29.57 -10.72
CA VAL A 233 -7.36 -28.36 -9.88
C VAL A 233 -6.46 -28.52 -8.66
N PHE A 234 -5.51 -27.60 -8.44
CA PHE A 234 -4.65 -27.60 -7.25
C PHE A 234 -5.04 -26.56 -6.20
N GLY A 235 -5.87 -25.58 -6.56
CA GLY A 235 -6.36 -24.58 -5.61
C GLY A 235 -7.48 -23.71 -6.16
N ALA A 236 -8.12 -22.99 -5.24
CA ALA A 236 -9.22 -22.09 -5.53
C ALA A 236 -9.09 -20.80 -4.72
N LEU A 237 -9.29 -19.65 -5.38
CA LEU A 237 -9.30 -18.32 -4.77
C LEU A 237 -10.71 -17.72 -4.78
N VAL A 238 -11.15 -17.21 -3.62
CA VAL A 238 -12.38 -16.42 -3.46
C VAL A 238 -12.09 -15.13 -2.69
N GLN A 239 -13.01 -14.16 -2.75
CA GLN A 239 -12.92 -12.91 -1.98
C GLN A 239 -13.94 -12.86 -0.83
N TYR A 240 -13.55 -12.26 0.30
CA TYR A 240 -14.38 -12.16 1.51
C TYR A 240 -14.20 -10.83 2.29
N PRO A 241 -15.17 -9.89 2.23
CA PRO A 241 -16.35 -9.87 1.37
C PRO A 241 -16.01 -9.81 -0.13
N ALA A 242 -16.97 -10.14 -0.99
CA ALA A 242 -16.80 -10.07 -2.44
C ALA A 242 -16.52 -8.64 -2.94
N THR A 243 -16.00 -8.51 -4.17
CA THR A 243 -15.71 -7.21 -4.79
C THR A 243 -16.91 -6.27 -4.89
N ASP A 244 -18.13 -6.80 -4.91
CA ASP A 244 -19.37 -6.03 -4.93
C ASP A 244 -20.09 -5.99 -3.57
N GLY A 245 -19.40 -6.43 -2.51
CA GLY A 245 -19.82 -6.32 -1.11
C GLY A 245 -20.53 -7.52 -0.53
N ALA A 246 -20.88 -8.52 -1.35
CA ALA A 246 -21.59 -9.71 -0.85
C ALA A 246 -20.79 -10.49 0.20
N ILE A 247 -21.47 -10.91 1.27
CA ILE A 247 -20.95 -11.87 2.24
C ILE A 247 -21.52 -13.26 1.91
N TYR A 248 -20.66 -14.16 1.41
CA TYR A 248 -21.01 -15.54 1.12
C TYR A 248 -20.59 -16.48 2.26
N ASN A 249 -21.32 -17.59 2.44
CA ASN A 249 -20.85 -18.71 3.25
C ASN A 249 -20.08 -19.70 2.36
N TYR A 250 -18.76 -19.79 2.55
CA TYR A 250 -17.88 -20.65 1.78
C TYR A 250 -17.62 -22.03 2.40
N GLU A 251 -18.22 -22.40 3.54
CA GLU A 251 -17.93 -23.69 4.22
C GLU A 251 -18.15 -24.90 3.31
N ARG A 252 -19.24 -24.91 2.53
CA ARG A 252 -19.50 -25.98 1.56
C ARG A 252 -18.50 -25.98 0.40
N PHE A 253 -18.10 -24.79 -0.05
CA PHE A 253 -17.11 -24.64 -1.12
C PHE A 253 -15.73 -25.11 -0.64
N ALA A 254 -15.32 -24.75 0.58
CA ALA A 254 -14.10 -25.24 1.22
C ALA A 254 -14.08 -26.78 1.30
N GLY A 255 -15.19 -27.40 1.72
CA GLY A 255 -15.33 -28.85 1.69
C GLY A 255 -15.11 -29.45 0.31
N ALA A 256 -15.72 -28.87 -0.75
CA ALA A 256 -15.53 -29.33 -2.12
C ALA A 256 -14.09 -29.15 -2.64
N VAL A 257 -13.40 -28.07 -2.24
CA VAL A 257 -11.98 -27.84 -2.55
C VAL A 257 -11.12 -28.95 -1.92
N HIS A 258 -11.37 -29.25 -0.65
CA HIS A 258 -10.60 -30.26 0.10
C HIS A 258 -10.90 -31.69 -0.34
N ASP A 259 -12.15 -32.01 -0.67
CA ASP A 259 -12.55 -33.32 -1.22
C ASP A 259 -11.85 -33.60 -2.55
N ALA A 260 -11.55 -32.56 -3.33
CA ALA A 260 -10.75 -32.64 -4.56
C ALA A 260 -9.23 -32.68 -4.30
N GLY A 261 -8.76 -32.56 -3.06
CA GLY A 261 -7.34 -32.49 -2.69
C GLY A 261 -6.65 -31.18 -3.08
N ALA A 262 -7.42 -30.12 -3.36
CA ALA A 262 -6.93 -28.78 -3.66
C ALA A 262 -6.83 -27.92 -2.39
N LEU A 263 -6.18 -26.76 -2.47
CA LEU A 263 -6.06 -25.82 -1.34
C LEU A 263 -6.97 -24.60 -1.51
N PHE A 264 -7.57 -24.17 -0.41
CA PHE A 264 -8.53 -23.07 -0.38
C PHE A 264 -7.87 -21.74 0.03
N VAL A 265 -7.93 -20.77 -0.88
CA VAL A 265 -7.37 -19.42 -0.70
C VAL A 265 -8.50 -18.39 -0.58
N VAL A 266 -8.39 -17.50 0.40
CA VAL A 266 -9.35 -16.41 0.62
C VAL A 266 -8.62 -15.07 0.62
N ALA A 267 -8.96 -14.19 -0.32
CA ALA A 267 -8.61 -12.77 -0.24
C ALA A 267 -9.61 -12.06 0.69
N ALA A 268 -9.16 -11.59 1.86
CA ALA A 268 -10.05 -11.07 2.89
C ALA A 268 -9.68 -9.66 3.38
N ASP A 269 -10.69 -8.82 3.56
CA ASP A 269 -10.52 -7.47 4.10
C ASP A 269 -10.21 -7.51 5.59
N ILE A 270 -9.06 -6.95 5.99
CA ILE A 270 -8.54 -7.07 7.35
C ILE A 270 -9.43 -6.40 8.41
N LEU A 271 -10.17 -5.32 8.07
CA LEU A 271 -11.07 -4.64 8.99
C LEU A 271 -12.40 -5.39 9.11
N ALA A 272 -12.92 -5.93 8.01
CA ALA A 272 -14.12 -6.74 8.00
C ALA A 272 -13.97 -7.94 8.95
N LEU A 273 -12.78 -8.54 9.03
CA LEU A 273 -12.48 -9.65 9.95
C LEU A 273 -12.55 -9.28 11.44
N ALA A 274 -12.69 -8.01 11.82
CA ALA A 274 -13.01 -7.63 13.19
C ALA A 274 -14.46 -7.99 13.58
N LEU A 275 -15.36 -8.08 12.60
CA LEU A 275 -16.77 -8.48 12.76
C LEU A 275 -17.11 -9.82 12.12
N LEU A 276 -16.39 -10.23 11.07
CA LEU A 276 -16.68 -11.41 10.29
C LEU A 276 -15.92 -12.66 10.79
N LYS A 277 -16.60 -13.81 10.74
CA LYS A 277 -16.01 -15.13 10.98
C LYS A 277 -14.77 -15.26 10.08
N PRO A 278 -13.57 -15.45 10.63
CA PRO A 278 -12.34 -15.36 9.87
C PRO A 278 -12.08 -16.60 9.00
N PRO A 279 -11.29 -16.49 7.91
CA PRO A 279 -11.04 -17.56 6.96
C PRO A 279 -10.62 -18.89 7.57
N GLY A 280 -9.76 -18.85 8.59
CA GLY A 280 -9.28 -20.04 9.28
C GLY A 280 -10.39 -20.86 9.97
N GLU A 281 -11.51 -20.24 10.34
CA GLU A 281 -12.64 -20.90 11.00
C GLU A 281 -13.65 -21.53 10.05
N PHE A 282 -13.55 -21.26 8.74
CA PHE A 282 -14.40 -21.88 7.71
C PHE A 282 -13.59 -22.67 6.67
N GLY A 283 -12.35 -23.03 7.00
CA GLY A 283 -11.55 -24.01 6.25
C GLY A 283 -10.55 -23.42 5.26
N ALA A 284 -10.21 -22.14 5.32
CA ALA A 284 -9.13 -21.62 4.48
C ALA A 284 -7.77 -22.26 4.83
N ASP A 285 -6.97 -22.51 3.80
CA ASP A 285 -5.56 -22.94 3.91
C ASP A 285 -4.61 -21.75 3.83
N VAL A 286 -5.01 -20.72 3.07
CA VAL A 286 -4.27 -19.46 2.88
C VAL A 286 -5.26 -18.30 2.92
N ALA A 287 -4.90 -17.22 3.62
CA ALA A 287 -5.59 -15.93 3.54
C ALA A 287 -4.62 -14.85 3.09
N VAL A 288 -5.08 -13.97 2.21
CA VAL A 288 -4.31 -12.82 1.68
C VAL A 288 -5.16 -11.56 1.71
N GLY A 289 -4.54 -10.40 1.61
CA GLY A 289 -5.26 -9.14 1.50
C GLY A 289 -4.37 -7.94 1.74
N SER A 290 -4.93 -6.74 1.62
CA SER A 290 -4.26 -5.50 2.00
C SER A 290 -4.47 -5.15 3.47
N THR A 291 -3.45 -4.62 4.14
CA THR A 291 -3.61 -3.95 5.44
C THR A 291 -3.69 -2.42 5.32
N GLN A 292 -3.97 -1.89 4.12
CA GLN A 292 -4.00 -0.45 3.85
C GLN A 292 -4.92 0.31 4.80
N ARG A 293 -6.16 -0.18 4.99
CA ARG A 293 -7.17 0.52 5.82
C ARG A 293 -6.89 0.46 7.32
N PHE A 294 -5.76 -0.11 7.75
CA PHE A 294 -5.23 0.06 9.10
C PHE A 294 -4.28 1.25 9.15
N GLY A 295 -4.85 2.43 8.89
CA GLY A 295 -4.18 3.72 9.07
C GLY A 295 -3.10 4.06 8.06
N VAL A 296 -3.08 3.42 6.87
CA VAL A 296 -2.15 3.79 5.78
C VAL A 296 -2.90 4.63 4.73
N PRO A 297 -2.38 5.78 4.28
CA PRO A 297 -3.04 6.61 3.26
C PRO A 297 -3.28 5.86 1.94
N LEU A 298 -4.32 6.23 1.19
CA LEU A 298 -4.64 5.64 -0.12
C LEU A 298 -3.45 5.65 -1.10
N GLY A 299 -2.61 6.70 -1.06
CA GLY A 299 -1.35 6.75 -1.81
C GLY A 299 -1.48 6.65 -3.33
N PHE A 300 -2.68 6.87 -3.89
CA PHE A 300 -2.97 6.64 -5.31
C PHE A 300 -2.48 5.26 -5.82
N GLY A 301 -2.63 4.24 -4.98
CA GLY A 301 -2.25 2.84 -5.25
C GLY A 301 -1.22 2.26 -4.27
N GLY A 302 -0.46 3.08 -3.54
CA GLY A 302 0.49 2.57 -2.57
C GLY A 302 1.51 3.59 -2.05
N PRO A 303 2.49 3.14 -1.24
CA PRO A 303 2.73 1.75 -0.86
C PRO A 303 1.81 1.26 0.27
N HIS A 304 1.42 -0.03 0.24
CA HIS A 304 0.65 -0.69 1.29
C HIS A 304 1.22 -2.07 1.57
N ALA A 305 1.23 -2.51 2.83
CA ALA A 305 1.61 -3.87 3.15
C ALA A 305 0.45 -4.83 2.84
N ALA A 306 0.69 -5.78 1.96
CA ALA A 306 -0.19 -6.94 1.84
C ALA A 306 0.21 -8.00 2.85
N TYR A 307 -0.76 -8.78 3.33
CA TYR A 307 -0.53 -9.92 4.18
C TYR A 307 -0.70 -11.23 3.40
N ILE A 308 0.01 -12.27 3.85
CA ILE A 308 -0.30 -13.66 3.54
C ILE A 308 -0.16 -14.46 4.84
N ALA A 309 -1.19 -15.23 5.16
CA ALA A 309 -1.21 -16.16 6.27
C ALA A 309 -1.63 -17.54 5.78
N THR A 310 -1.15 -18.59 6.45
CA THR A 310 -1.40 -19.98 6.05
C THR A 310 -1.34 -20.93 7.24
N ARG A 311 -1.69 -22.20 7.03
CA ARG A 311 -1.50 -23.27 8.01
C ARG A 311 -0.02 -23.58 8.24
N ASP A 312 0.36 -23.99 9.44
CA ASP A 312 1.77 -24.20 9.83
C ASP A 312 2.49 -25.20 8.90
N GLN A 313 1.77 -26.22 8.43
CA GLN A 313 2.30 -27.24 7.51
C GLN A 313 2.85 -26.65 6.20
N PHE A 314 2.37 -25.47 5.78
CA PHE A 314 2.81 -24.80 4.54
C PHE A 314 3.92 -23.76 4.75
N LYS A 315 4.43 -23.56 5.97
CA LYS A 315 5.44 -22.53 6.28
C LYS A 315 6.72 -22.60 5.45
N ARG A 316 7.08 -23.79 4.94
CA ARG A 316 8.24 -23.98 4.06
C ARG A 316 8.03 -23.45 2.64
N HIS A 317 6.79 -23.20 2.24
CA HIS A 317 6.39 -22.62 0.95
C HIS A 317 6.03 -21.14 1.06
N LEU A 318 5.97 -20.59 2.28
CA LEU A 318 5.61 -19.18 2.51
C LEU A 318 6.57 -18.23 1.74
N PRO A 319 6.05 -17.24 1.00
CA PRO A 319 6.86 -16.24 0.30
C PRO A 319 7.37 -15.16 1.26
N GLY A 320 8.52 -14.59 0.92
CA GLY A 320 9.09 -13.45 1.64
C GLY A 320 9.58 -13.75 3.05
N ARG A 321 9.84 -12.66 3.78
CA ARG A 321 10.42 -12.69 5.12
C ARG A 321 9.43 -13.18 6.16
N LEU A 322 9.95 -13.81 7.20
CA LEU A 322 9.21 -14.24 8.38
C LEU A 322 10.07 -13.92 9.59
N VAL A 323 9.53 -13.20 10.57
CA VAL A 323 10.20 -12.98 11.85
C VAL A 323 9.82 -14.11 12.81
N GLY A 324 10.82 -14.67 13.49
CA GLY A 324 10.63 -15.70 14.51
C GLY A 324 11.32 -15.31 15.82
N VAL A 325 10.77 -15.83 16.92
CA VAL A 325 11.39 -15.75 18.25
C VAL A 325 12.53 -16.77 18.32
N SER A 326 13.65 -16.36 18.89
CA SER A 326 14.84 -17.17 19.16
C SER A 326 15.42 -16.76 20.51
N HIS A 327 16.65 -17.17 20.80
CA HIS A 327 17.38 -16.76 22.00
C HIS A 327 18.76 -16.22 21.62
N ASP A 328 19.23 -15.22 22.36
CA ASP A 328 20.59 -14.70 22.23
C ASP A 328 21.63 -15.59 22.95
N ALA A 329 22.90 -15.15 22.96
CA ALA A 329 23.99 -15.89 23.60
C ALA A 329 23.84 -16.03 25.13
N GLU A 330 23.04 -15.19 25.78
CA GLU A 330 22.73 -15.24 27.21
C GLU A 330 21.43 -16.02 27.51
N GLY A 331 20.76 -16.54 26.47
CA GLY A 331 19.50 -17.27 26.59
C GLY A 331 18.26 -16.38 26.71
N ARG A 332 18.37 -15.07 26.47
CA ARG A 332 17.23 -14.15 26.49
C ARG A 332 16.42 -14.27 25.19
N PRO A 333 15.08 -14.18 25.23
CA PRO A 333 14.27 -14.11 24.01
C PRO A 333 14.69 -12.94 23.11
N ALA A 334 14.87 -13.21 21.83
CA ALA A 334 15.23 -12.21 20.83
C ALA A 334 14.59 -12.55 19.47
N TYR A 335 14.33 -11.55 18.64
CA TYR A 335 13.71 -11.73 17.33
C TYR A 335 14.77 -11.81 16.22
N ARG A 336 14.50 -12.59 15.18
CA ARG A 336 15.31 -12.62 13.95
C ARG A 336 14.48 -13.04 12.74
N LEU A 337 15.02 -12.80 11.53
CA LEU A 337 14.48 -13.42 10.33
C LEU A 337 14.68 -14.95 10.41
N ALA A 338 13.58 -15.69 10.21
CA ALA A 338 13.48 -17.14 10.35
C ALA A 338 13.24 -17.82 9.00
N LEU A 339 13.70 -19.08 8.88
CA LEU A 339 13.55 -19.89 7.68
C LEU A 339 14.04 -19.19 6.39
N GLN A 340 15.14 -18.43 6.49
CA GLN A 340 15.66 -17.60 5.40
C GLN A 340 16.11 -18.40 4.18
N THR A 341 16.30 -19.72 4.31
CA THR A 341 16.60 -20.61 3.19
C THR A 341 15.49 -20.64 2.14
N ARG A 342 14.27 -20.17 2.45
CA ARG A 342 13.20 -19.98 1.46
C ARG A 342 13.45 -18.83 0.49
N GLU A 343 14.26 -17.85 0.89
CA GLU A 343 14.37 -16.56 0.20
C GLU A 343 15.43 -16.57 -0.92
N GLN A 344 15.27 -15.63 -1.86
CA GLN A 344 16.09 -15.51 -3.08
C GLN A 344 17.60 -15.40 -2.82
N HIS A 345 18.02 -14.78 -1.72
CA HIS A 345 19.44 -14.55 -1.45
C HIS A 345 20.20 -15.82 -1.05
N ILE A 346 19.48 -16.88 -0.64
CA ILE A 346 20.05 -18.21 -0.38
C ILE A 346 19.73 -19.16 -1.52
N ARG A 347 18.46 -19.24 -1.91
CA ARG A 347 17.97 -20.28 -2.83
C ARG A 347 17.86 -19.88 -4.29
N ARG A 348 18.02 -18.60 -4.63
CA ARG A 348 18.00 -18.07 -6.00
C ARG A 348 16.75 -18.55 -6.76
N ASP A 349 16.92 -19.30 -7.85
CA ASP A 349 15.85 -19.85 -8.69
C ASP A 349 14.99 -20.91 -7.98
N LYS A 350 15.45 -21.47 -6.85
CA LYS A 350 14.71 -22.44 -6.02
C LYS A 350 14.00 -21.80 -4.83
N ALA A 351 14.03 -20.47 -4.73
CA ALA A 351 13.34 -19.74 -3.68
C ALA A 351 11.82 -19.88 -3.82
N THR A 352 11.09 -19.62 -2.75
CA THR A 352 9.62 -19.67 -2.77
C THR A 352 9.01 -18.52 -3.59
N SER A 353 9.74 -17.40 -3.70
CA SER A 353 9.37 -16.22 -4.49
C SER A 353 10.63 -15.42 -4.84
N ASN A 354 10.53 -14.53 -5.84
CA ASN A 354 11.57 -13.57 -6.19
C ASN A 354 11.57 -12.32 -5.29
N ILE A 355 10.60 -12.17 -4.37
CA ILE A 355 10.48 -11.00 -3.52
C ILE A 355 11.75 -10.76 -2.69
N CYS A 356 12.21 -9.51 -2.65
CA CYS A 356 13.35 -9.08 -1.85
C CYS A 356 12.96 -7.86 -1.00
N THR A 357 12.86 -6.67 -1.58
CA THR A 357 12.20 -5.54 -0.92
C THR A 357 10.72 -5.85 -0.81
N ALA A 358 10.15 -5.53 0.35
CA ALA A 358 8.73 -5.68 0.66
C ALA A 358 8.25 -4.38 1.32
N GLN A 359 7.14 -4.41 2.07
CA GLN A 359 6.46 -3.21 2.56
C GLN A 359 6.60 -3.04 4.08
N VAL A 360 7.83 -3.20 4.58
CA VAL A 360 8.12 -3.26 6.03
C VAL A 360 7.61 -2.02 6.78
N LEU A 361 7.88 -0.81 6.29
CA LEU A 361 7.44 0.42 6.97
C LEU A 361 5.92 0.49 7.11
N LEU A 362 5.20 0.02 6.10
CA LEU A 362 3.73 0.05 6.07
C LEU A 362 3.13 -1.07 6.92
N ALA A 363 3.81 -2.23 6.99
CA ALA A 363 3.47 -3.29 7.94
C ALA A 363 3.65 -2.82 9.39
N VAL A 364 4.69 -2.04 9.67
CA VAL A 364 4.89 -1.39 10.98
C VAL A 364 3.75 -0.42 11.28
N ILE A 365 3.37 0.44 10.33
CA ILE A 365 2.23 1.38 10.53
C ILE A 365 0.93 0.61 10.83
N ALA A 366 0.61 -0.42 10.05
CA ALA A 366 -0.60 -1.23 10.27
C ALA A 366 -0.58 -1.99 11.60
N ALA A 367 0.58 -2.52 12.02
CA ALA A 367 0.73 -3.14 13.33
C ALA A 367 0.54 -2.12 14.47
N MET A 368 1.09 -0.92 14.33
CA MET A 368 0.95 0.15 15.33
C MET A 368 -0.47 0.70 15.37
N TYR A 369 -1.20 0.72 14.25
CA TYR A 369 -2.62 1.02 14.22
C TYR A 369 -3.41 -0.01 15.06
N ALA A 370 -3.13 -1.30 14.88
CA ALA A 370 -3.77 -2.34 15.69
C ALA A 370 -3.37 -2.30 17.17
N VAL A 371 -2.12 -1.95 17.50
CA VAL A 371 -1.66 -1.72 18.88
C VAL A 371 -2.44 -0.55 19.51
N TYR A 372 -2.51 0.58 18.82
CA TYR A 372 -3.12 1.81 19.32
C TYR A 372 -4.63 1.71 19.52
N HIS A 373 -5.32 0.95 18.67
CA HIS A 373 -6.77 0.77 18.78
C HIS A 373 -7.16 -0.44 19.65
N GLY A 374 -6.32 -1.47 19.68
CA GLY A 374 -6.62 -2.77 20.29
C GLY A 374 -7.85 -3.45 19.67
N PRO A 375 -8.25 -4.62 20.19
CA PRO A 375 -9.38 -5.38 19.64
C PRO A 375 -10.71 -4.62 19.74
N ASN A 376 -10.90 -3.84 20.79
CA ASN A 376 -12.13 -3.07 21.01
C ASN A 376 -12.24 -1.88 20.06
N GLY A 377 -11.15 -1.13 19.85
CA GLY A 377 -11.13 0.00 18.92
C GLY A 377 -11.33 -0.46 17.49
N LEU A 378 -10.65 -1.53 17.06
CA LEU A 378 -10.84 -2.08 15.72
C LEU A 378 -12.28 -2.57 15.50
N ARG A 379 -12.88 -3.25 16.49
CA ARG A 379 -14.28 -3.67 16.42
C ARG A 379 -15.23 -2.46 16.36
N ALA A 380 -14.96 -1.40 17.12
CA ALA A 380 -15.77 -0.17 17.09
C ALA A 380 -15.68 0.55 15.75
N ILE A 381 -14.48 0.63 15.15
CA ILE A 381 -14.27 1.20 13.81
C ILE A 381 -15.05 0.38 12.77
N ALA A 382 -14.86 -0.94 12.76
CA ALA A 382 -15.57 -1.82 11.83
C ALA A 382 -17.09 -1.72 12.00
N GLN A 383 -17.59 -1.69 13.24
CA GLN A 383 -19.02 -1.53 13.53
C GLN A 383 -19.56 -0.20 13.01
N ARG A 384 -18.84 0.89 13.23
CA ARG A 384 -19.23 2.22 12.75
C ARG A 384 -19.30 2.27 11.23
N VAL A 385 -18.32 1.70 10.53
CA VAL A 385 -18.34 1.61 9.06
C VAL A 385 -19.56 0.81 8.59
N HIS A 386 -19.80 -0.34 9.22
CA HIS A 386 -20.96 -1.18 8.92
C HIS A 386 -22.29 -0.46 9.14
N ASP A 387 -22.44 0.26 10.25
CA ASP A 387 -23.66 0.99 10.59
C ASP A 387 -23.96 2.10 9.57
N PHE A 388 -22.93 2.81 9.11
CA PHE A 388 -23.10 3.79 8.02
C PHE A 388 -23.50 3.12 6.71
N ALA A 389 -22.95 1.95 6.38
CA ALA A 389 -23.33 1.22 5.17
C ALA A 389 -24.78 0.72 5.27
N ALA A 390 -25.19 0.19 6.43
CA ALA A 390 -26.57 -0.22 6.68
C ALA A 390 -27.54 0.97 6.60
N LYS A 391 -27.16 2.12 7.16
CA LYS A 391 -27.95 3.37 7.10
C LYS A 391 -28.12 3.85 5.65
N LEU A 392 -27.03 3.89 4.88
CA LEU A 392 -27.07 4.26 3.47
C LEU A 392 -27.96 3.30 2.67
N ALA A 393 -27.78 1.99 2.86
CA ALA A 393 -28.58 0.97 2.20
C ALA A 393 -30.08 1.13 2.50
N GLN A 394 -30.45 1.43 3.74
CA GLN A 394 -31.85 1.67 4.08
C GLN A 394 -32.40 2.92 3.37
N GLY A 395 -31.66 4.02 3.36
CA GLY A 395 -32.05 5.24 2.66
C GLY A 395 -32.23 5.00 1.15
N LEU A 396 -31.29 4.29 0.52
CA LEU A 396 -31.38 3.95 -0.90
C LEU A 396 -32.60 3.08 -1.22
N ARG A 397 -32.97 2.14 -0.34
CA ARG A 397 -34.23 1.37 -0.49
C ARG A 397 -35.46 2.25 -0.39
N GLN A 398 -35.48 3.22 0.52
CA GLN A 398 -36.60 4.17 0.65
C GLN A 398 -36.75 5.06 -0.60
N LEU A 399 -35.65 5.36 -1.29
CA LEU A 399 -35.66 6.03 -2.59
C LEU A 399 -36.06 5.11 -3.76
N GLY A 400 -36.33 3.83 -3.50
CA GLY A 400 -36.76 2.86 -4.51
C GLY A 400 -35.63 2.16 -5.26
N PHE A 401 -34.37 2.32 -4.85
CA PHE A 401 -33.26 1.57 -5.45
C PHE A 401 -33.27 0.11 -5.00
N LYS A 402 -32.96 -0.79 -5.94
CA LYS A 402 -32.79 -2.21 -5.65
C LYS A 402 -31.35 -2.47 -5.22
N ILE A 403 -31.17 -2.96 -4.00
CA ILE A 403 -29.89 -3.46 -3.50
C ILE A 403 -29.73 -4.91 -3.93
N ALA A 404 -28.60 -5.26 -4.52
CA ALA A 404 -28.36 -6.61 -5.05
C ALA A 404 -28.22 -7.66 -3.92
N HIS A 405 -27.57 -7.27 -2.82
CA HIS A 405 -27.21 -8.18 -1.73
C HIS A 405 -27.81 -7.70 -0.41
N GLU A 406 -28.52 -8.59 0.29
CA GLU A 406 -29.01 -8.30 1.64
C GLU A 406 -27.89 -8.23 2.67
N ASN A 407 -26.83 -9.00 2.45
CA ASN A 407 -25.73 -9.21 3.39
C ASN A 407 -24.44 -8.57 2.87
N PHE A 408 -23.89 -7.61 3.62
CA PHE A 408 -22.66 -6.91 3.29
C PHE A 408 -21.99 -6.33 4.53
N PHE A 409 -20.71 -5.99 4.41
CA PHE A 409 -19.96 -5.28 5.46
C PHE A 409 -20.08 -3.77 5.26
N ASP A 410 -19.34 -3.22 4.29
CA ASP A 410 -19.23 -1.78 4.03
C ASP A 410 -19.59 -1.39 2.59
N THR A 411 -19.75 -2.38 1.71
CA THR A 411 -19.89 -2.19 0.28
C THR A 411 -21.30 -2.59 -0.17
N ILE A 412 -21.99 -1.69 -0.86
CA ILE A 412 -23.36 -1.86 -1.32
C ILE A 412 -23.37 -1.86 -2.84
N ARG A 413 -23.93 -2.91 -3.45
CA ARG A 413 -24.23 -2.94 -4.88
C ARG A 413 -25.67 -2.54 -5.16
N LEU A 414 -25.85 -1.59 -6.05
CA LEU A 414 -27.16 -1.10 -6.51
C LEU A 414 -27.39 -1.49 -7.96
N GLU A 415 -28.60 -1.99 -8.22
CA GLU A 415 -29.12 -2.21 -9.55
C GLU A 415 -29.96 -0.98 -9.96
N LEU A 416 -29.56 -0.33 -11.05
CA LEU A 416 -30.16 0.93 -11.53
C LEU A 416 -31.35 0.70 -12.48
N GLY A 417 -31.66 -0.55 -12.81
CA GLY A 417 -32.70 -0.89 -13.78
C GLY A 417 -32.33 -0.36 -15.16
N GLN A 418 -33.12 0.60 -15.68
CA GLN A 418 -32.84 1.29 -16.94
C GLN A 418 -31.91 2.50 -16.77
N GLY A 419 -31.53 2.85 -15.54
CA GLY A 419 -30.62 3.95 -15.25
C GLY A 419 -29.19 3.65 -15.71
N SER A 420 -28.47 4.70 -16.10
CA SER A 420 -27.07 4.66 -16.54
C SER A 420 -26.13 4.85 -15.34
N SER A 421 -25.19 3.91 -15.14
CA SER A 421 -24.15 4.04 -14.12
C SER A 421 -23.26 5.25 -14.38
N ARG A 422 -22.96 5.53 -15.65
CA ARG A 422 -22.20 6.69 -16.09
C ARG A 422 -22.82 8.01 -15.65
N ASP A 423 -24.13 8.18 -15.85
CA ASP A 423 -24.82 9.44 -15.52
C ASP A 423 -24.77 9.72 -14.01
N LEU A 424 -24.91 8.65 -13.21
CA LEU A 424 -24.85 8.73 -11.77
C LEU A 424 -23.42 9.00 -11.27
N ILE A 425 -22.40 8.39 -11.88
CA ILE A 425 -21.00 8.67 -11.58
C ILE A 425 -20.64 10.12 -11.94
N GLU A 426 -21.07 10.62 -13.09
CA GLU A 426 -20.85 12.01 -13.48
C GLU A 426 -21.54 12.98 -12.50
N ARG A 427 -22.73 12.63 -12.00
CA ARG A 427 -23.42 13.39 -10.95
C ARG A 427 -22.64 13.36 -9.63
N ALA A 428 -22.16 12.20 -9.21
CA ALA A 428 -21.36 12.05 -7.99
C ALA A 428 -20.05 12.86 -8.09
N ALA A 429 -19.38 12.81 -9.24
CA ALA A 429 -18.14 13.55 -9.47
C ALA A 429 -18.35 15.08 -9.37
N ARG A 430 -19.48 15.60 -9.84
CA ARG A 430 -19.87 17.03 -9.65
C ARG A 430 -20.10 17.39 -8.20
N ALA A 431 -20.49 16.44 -7.36
CA ALA A 431 -20.65 16.59 -5.91
C ALA A 431 -19.34 16.30 -5.13
N GLY A 432 -18.22 16.02 -5.82
CA GLY A 432 -16.94 15.73 -5.17
C GLY A 432 -16.81 14.30 -4.63
N CYS A 433 -17.61 13.36 -5.15
CA CYS A 433 -17.59 11.95 -4.78
C CYS A 433 -17.26 11.06 -5.98
N ASN A 434 -16.53 9.98 -5.76
CA ASN A 434 -16.30 8.94 -6.77
C ASN A 434 -17.00 7.64 -6.36
N LEU A 435 -17.73 7.04 -7.29
CA LEU A 435 -18.41 5.75 -7.15
C LEU A 435 -17.85 4.76 -8.17
N ARG A 436 -18.07 3.47 -7.97
CA ARG A 436 -17.60 2.43 -8.90
C ARG A 436 -18.73 1.93 -9.80
N ALA A 437 -18.50 1.93 -11.10
CA ALA A 437 -19.34 1.18 -12.03
C ALA A 437 -19.03 -0.32 -11.89
N VAL A 438 -20.07 -1.13 -11.70
CA VAL A 438 -20.00 -2.61 -11.78
C VAL A 438 -20.42 -3.07 -13.17
N SER A 439 -21.39 -2.39 -13.77
CA SER A 439 -21.80 -2.54 -15.17
C SER A 439 -22.42 -1.22 -15.67
N ASP A 440 -22.96 -1.22 -16.88
CA ASP A 440 -23.70 -0.07 -17.43
C ASP A 440 -24.96 0.28 -16.60
N HIS A 441 -25.48 -0.68 -15.84
CA HIS A 441 -26.72 -0.56 -15.07
C HIS A 441 -26.56 -0.91 -13.59
N ALA A 442 -25.32 -1.01 -13.09
CA ALA A 442 -25.05 -1.29 -11.69
C ALA A 442 -23.84 -0.50 -11.20
N ILE A 443 -23.89 -0.07 -9.94
CA ILE A 443 -22.78 0.58 -9.25
C ILE A 443 -22.54 -0.06 -7.89
N SER A 444 -21.35 0.13 -7.36
CA SER A 444 -21.03 -0.18 -5.96
C SER A 444 -20.56 1.06 -5.22
N ILE A 445 -20.85 1.10 -3.93
CA ILE A 445 -20.47 2.15 -2.99
C ILE A 445 -19.81 1.48 -1.80
N ALA A 446 -18.53 1.70 -1.58
CA ALA A 446 -17.79 1.21 -0.42
C ALA A 446 -17.60 2.34 0.58
N LEU A 447 -18.10 2.17 1.80
CA LEU A 447 -17.89 3.12 2.89
C LEU A 447 -16.65 2.74 3.70
N ASP A 448 -16.14 3.72 4.43
CA ASP A 448 -14.88 3.56 5.15
C ASP A 448 -14.84 4.33 6.48
N GLU A 449 -13.72 4.23 7.19
CA GLU A 449 -13.53 4.81 8.53
C GLU A 449 -13.79 6.32 8.55
N THR A 450 -13.51 7.01 7.45
CA THR A 450 -13.63 8.47 7.35
C THR A 450 -15.07 8.93 7.11
N THR A 451 -15.99 8.02 6.80
CA THR A 451 -17.41 8.33 6.54
C THR A 451 -18.07 9.05 7.71
N THR A 452 -18.84 10.08 7.41
CA THR A 452 -19.59 10.90 8.37
C THR A 452 -21.08 10.96 8.00
N GLY A 453 -21.92 11.53 8.88
CA GLY A 453 -23.31 11.79 8.55
C GLY A 453 -23.49 12.70 7.32
N SER A 454 -22.58 13.67 7.13
CA SER A 454 -22.60 14.56 5.96
C SER A 454 -22.30 13.83 4.65
N ASP A 455 -21.45 12.80 4.70
CA ASP A 455 -21.21 11.93 3.52
C ASP A 455 -22.49 11.17 3.15
N ILE A 456 -23.23 10.64 4.14
CA ILE A 456 -24.51 9.95 3.90
C ILE A 456 -25.51 10.89 3.24
N GLU A 457 -25.67 12.11 3.75
CA GLU A 457 -26.59 13.11 3.20
C GLU A 457 -26.21 13.52 1.77
N THR A 458 -24.91 13.65 1.51
CA THR A 458 -24.38 13.95 0.17
C THR A 458 -24.72 12.82 -0.79
N LEU A 459 -24.48 11.57 -0.40
CA LEU A 459 -24.85 10.40 -1.18
C LEU A 459 -26.36 10.37 -1.43
N MET A 460 -27.18 10.46 -0.39
CA MET A 460 -28.64 10.49 -0.52
C MET A 460 -29.14 11.58 -1.50
N SER A 461 -28.53 12.76 -1.47
CA SER A 461 -28.84 13.87 -2.38
C SER A 461 -28.45 13.55 -3.83
N ILE A 462 -27.28 12.95 -4.06
CA ILE A 462 -26.84 12.44 -5.38
C ILE A 462 -27.88 11.47 -5.94
N PHE A 463 -28.35 10.51 -5.13
CA PHE A 463 -29.31 9.49 -5.55
C PHE A 463 -30.72 10.05 -5.78
N ARG A 464 -31.17 11.03 -4.98
CA ARG A 464 -32.42 11.77 -5.25
C ARG A 464 -32.34 12.65 -6.50
N GLY A 465 -31.15 13.06 -6.92
CA GLY A 465 -30.97 14.01 -8.02
C GLY A 465 -31.28 15.45 -7.64
N THR A 466 -31.15 15.80 -6.36
CA THR A 466 -31.30 17.15 -5.83
C THR A 466 -30.03 17.59 -5.11
N ALA A 467 -29.75 18.89 -5.10
CA ALA A 467 -28.68 19.48 -4.27
C ALA A 467 -29.17 19.82 -2.85
N VAL A 468 -30.46 19.63 -2.56
CA VAL A 468 -31.08 20.01 -1.29
C VAL A 468 -31.06 18.83 -0.33
N ARG A 469 -30.51 19.08 0.87
CA ARG A 469 -30.55 18.17 2.02
C ARG A 469 -32.00 17.89 2.42
N ASP A 470 -32.29 16.62 2.70
CA ASP A 470 -33.56 16.22 3.30
C ASP A 470 -33.33 15.88 4.78
N TYR A 471 -33.98 16.61 5.68
CA TYR A 471 -33.87 16.36 7.12
C TYR A 471 -34.39 14.97 7.52
N ALA A 472 -35.16 14.30 6.66
CA ALA A 472 -35.54 12.91 6.88
C ALA A 472 -34.34 11.95 6.92
N ASP A 473 -33.20 12.31 6.31
CA ASP A 473 -31.97 11.50 6.31
C ASP A 473 -31.36 11.36 7.73
N GLU A 474 -31.64 12.32 8.62
CA GLU A 474 -31.22 12.25 10.02
C GLU A 474 -31.93 11.11 10.77
N ASN A 475 -33.16 10.78 10.35
CA ASN A 475 -34.01 9.76 10.94
C ASN A 475 -33.85 8.36 10.30
N LEU A 476 -32.93 8.19 9.34
CA LEU A 476 -32.62 6.86 8.80
C LEU A 476 -32.07 5.97 9.92
N ASP A 477 -32.71 4.82 10.06
CA ASP A 477 -32.47 3.87 11.14
C ASP A 477 -31.29 2.95 10.79
N SER A 478 -30.28 2.92 11.65
CA SER A 478 -29.14 2.01 11.52
C SER A 478 -29.41 0.62 12.12
N SER A 479 -30.62 0.34 12.62
CA SER A 479 -30.93 -0.87 13.40
C SER A 479 -30.78 -2.20 12.64
N SER A 480 -30.78 -2.18 11.31
CA SER A 480 -30.73 -3.42 10.52
C SER A 480 -29.30 -3.86 10.28
N TYR A 481 -28.73 -4.60 11.23
CA TYR A 481 -27.44 -5.30 11.08
C TYR A 481 -27.45 -6.21 9.83
N ARG A 482 -26.47 -6.06 8.93
CA ARG A 482 -26.42 -6.74 7.61
C ARG A 482 -25.39 -7.85 7.51
N ILE A 483 -24.68 -8.17 8.60
CA ILE A 483 -23.83 -9.36 8.64
C ILE A 483 -24.71 -10.56 9.06
N PRO A 484 -24.79 -11.63 8.25
CA PRO A 484 -25.64 -12.77 8.56
C PRO A 484 -25.07 -13.56 9.75
N GLN A 485 -25.94 -14.19 10.54
CA GLN A 485 -25.54 -14.89 11.77
C GLN A 485 -24.40 -15.90 11.57
N SER A 486 -24.37 -16.60 10.45
CA SER A 486 -23.33 -17.59 10.10
C SER A 486 -21.95 -16.96 9.88
N ALA A 487 -21.90 -15.66 9.58
CA ALA A 487 -20.69 -14.91 9.29
C ALA A 487 -20.26 -14.02 10.45
N ILE A 488 -20.95 -14.02 11.59
CA ILE A 488 -20.55 -13.20 12.75
C ILE A 488 -19.33 -13.85 13.42
N ARG A 489 -18.31 -13.03 13.69
CA ARG A 489 -17.13 -13.43 14.47
C ARG A 489 -17.51 -13.63 15.94
N ASN A 490 -17.22 -14.82 16.45
CA ASN A 490 -17.34 -15.14 17.88
C ASN A 490 -15.98 -15.30 18.56
N SER A 491 -14.90 -15.52 17.80
CA SER A 491 -13.56 -15.69 18.35
C SER A 491 -12.92 -14.38 18.79
N PRO A 492 -12.13 -14.39 19.87
CA PRO A 492 -11.30 -13.25 20.24
C PRO A 492 -10.17 -13.04 19.22
N PHE A 493 -9.58 -11.85 19.22
CA PHE A 493 -8.37 -11.49 18.48
C PHE A 493 -7.59 -10.46 19.29
N LEU A 494 -6.29 -10.33 19.01
CA LEU A 494 -5.39 -9.34 19.61
C LEU A 494 -5.41 -9.42 21.14
N THR A 495 -5.39 -10.65 21.67
CA THR A 495 -5.43 -10.90 23.12
C THR A 495 -4.07 -10.73 23.78
N HIS A 496 -2.98 -10.70 23.00
CA HIS A 496 -1.65 -10.45 23.51
C HIS A 496 -1.57 -9.06 24.18
N PRO A 497 -0.86 -8.91 25.32
CA PRO A 497 -0.81 -7.65 26.07
C PRO A 497 -0.38 -6.43 25.24
N VAL A 498 0.47 -6.63 24.22
CA VAL A 498 0.93 -5.55 23.33
C VAL A 498 -0.21 -4.76 22.68
N PHE A 499 -1.35 -5.40 22.40
CA PHE A 499 -2.52 -4.76 21.79
C PHE A 499 -3.53 -4.20 22.82
N ASN A 500 -3.20 -4.25 24.11
CA ASN A 500 -4.09 -3.90 25.21
C ASN A 500 -3.42 -2.95 26.22
N THR A 501 -2.23 -2.43 25.91
CA THR A 501 -1.39 -1.66 26.85
C THR A 501 -1.12 -0.22 26.41
N TYR A 502 -1.07 0.06 25.10
CA TYR A 502 -0.49 1.30 24.56
C TYR A 502 -1.49 2.18 23.82
#